data_AF-A0A956TZN1-F1
#
_entry.id   AF-A0A956TZN1-F1
#
_cell.length_a   1.000
_cell.length_b   1.000
_cell.length_c   1.000
_cell.angle_alpha   90.00
_cell.angle_beta   90.00
_cell.angle_gamma   90.00
#
_symmetry.space_group_name_H-M   'P 1'
#
loop_
_entity.id
_entity.type
_entity.pdbx_description
1 polymer ?
#
loop_
_entity_poly.entity_id
_entity_poly.type
_entity_poly.pdbx_seq_one_letter_code
_entity_poly.pdbx_strand_id
1 'polypeptide(L)'
;MRGVLFFAVTVTVFSSLASPAFAYIGPGAGFAFLSSFLVLIVTFALALFYLVSWPMRYVVRALLRKGPPKGASVKRVIIIGLDGMDPGLARKFMAEGKLPNFTKLAESGTFTSLGTTYPSISPVAWSSFMTGVDPSHHNIFDFITRDPCTYQPMLTSAEIGKASKVLPIGKYMIPLERPKMKLLRKGKPFWKILGEKGIFSSILRVPITFPPEKFNGVMLSGMCVPDLMGSQGMFAHYTESAGRAGVETGGVSRHVEAKDGVIETYLHGPENSLVRDGGEIAIPLRVKIDNAAGKAVIEVSGQKIELAPRVYSPWVRVSFPAGLGIKVKGICRFYINSLAPEFDMYVTPINIDPEEPALPISHPFIYSIYLAKLNGPFGTLGLAEDTWALNEGVIDEDAFLEQAYLLYEEREKMFFTALDKTPKGVCACVFDTTDRVQHMFFRCLDENHPANRGKEV
;
A
#
# COMPACT_ATOMS: atom_id res chain seq x y z
N MET A 1 -6.28 -58.29 -21.73
CA MET A 1 -6.56 -59.43 -20.83
C MET A 1 -5.37 -59.93 -19.99
N ARG A 2 -4.09 -59.71 -20.36
CA ARG A 2 -2.93 -60.18 -19.55
C ARG A 2 -2.58 -59.32 -18.31
N GLY A 3 -2.86 -58.01 -18.32
CA GLY A 3 -2.55 -57.13 -17.19
C GLY A 3 -3.49 -57.25 -15.99
N VAL A 4 -4.78 -57.54 -16.23
CA VAL A 4 -5.79 -57.68 -15.17
C VAL A 4 -5.58 -58.94 -14.34
N LEU A 5 -5.14 -60.03 -15.00
CA LEU A 5 -4.85 -61.29 -14.33
C LEU A 5 -3.60 -61.19 -13.43
N PHE A 6 -2.58 -60.47 -13.88
CA PHE A 6 -1.37 -60.23 -13.08
C PHE A 6 -1.67 -59.39 -11.84
N PHE A 7 -2.51 -58.36 -11.98
CA PHE A 7 -2.92 -57.51 -10.87
C PHE A 7 -3.78 -58.27 -9.85
N ALA A 8 -4.73 -59.09 -10.31
CA ALA A 8 -5.58 -59.91 -9.43
C ALA A 8 -4.77 -60.95 -8.65
N VAL A 9 -3.81 -61.62 -9.29
CA VAL A 9 -2.93 -62.59 -8.61
C VAL A 9 -2.03 -61.90 -7.57
N THR A 10 -1.48 -60.74 -7.91
CA THR A 10 -0.61 -59.99 -6.99
C THR A 10 -1.37 -59.50 -5.75
N VAL A 11 -2.58 -58.96 -5.93
CA VAL A 11 -3.43 -58.51 -4.81
C VAL A 11 -3.84 -59.69 -3.92
N THR A 12 -4.15 -60.85 -4.50
CA THR A 12 -4.57 -62.04 -3.75
C THR A 12 -3.42 -62.61 -2.91
N VAL A 13 -2.21 -62.65 -3.46
CA VAL A 13 -1.00 -63.14 -2.75
C VAL A 13 -0.59 -62.19 -1.61
N PHE A 14 -0.68 -60.87 -1.81
CA PHE A 14 -0.36 -59.92 -0.74
C PHE A 14 -1.42 -59.87 0.36
N SER A 15 -2.68 -60.15 0.03
CA SER A 15 -3.77 -60.18 1.02
C SER A 15 -3.72 -61.43 1.91
N SER A 16 -3.21 -62.56 1.41
CA SER A 16 -3.08 -63.81 2.17
C SER A 16 -1.84 -63.87 3.07
N LEU A 17 -0.91 -62.93 2.92
CA LEU A 17 0.32 -62.81 3.73
C LEU A 17 0.24 -61.73 4.83
N ALA A 18 -0.88 -61.04 4.97
CA ALA A 18 -1.04 -59.98 5.97
C ALA A 18 -1.30 -60.56 7.37
N SER A 19 -0.37 -60.33 8.31
CA SER A 19 -0.58 -60.63 9.73
C SER A 19 -1.52 -59.60 10.38
N PRO A 20 -2.35 -59.98 11.38
CA PRO A 20 -3.26 -59.05 12.03
C PRO A 20 -2.48 -57.97 12.81
N ALA A 21 -2.59 -56.72 12.38
CA ALA A 21 -2.01 -55.58 13.09
C ALA A 21 -2.91 -55.21 14.29
N PHE A 22 -2.39 -55.36 15.52
CA PHE A 22 -3.12 -55.09 16.77
C PHE A 22 -3.28 -53.60 17.11
N ALA A 23 -2.84 -52.68 16.25
CA ALA A 23 -3.10 -51.25 16.41
C ALA A 23 -3.14 -50.58 15.03
N TYR A 24 -4.34 -50.22 14.59
CA TYR A 24 -4.54 -49.35 13.42
C TYR A 24 -4.27 -47.90 13.85
N ILE A 25 -3.05 -47.42 13.63
CA ILE A 25 -2.81 -45.98 13.54
C ILE A 25 -3.20 -45.60 12.12
N GLY A 26 -4.35 -44.94 11.98
CA GLY A 26 -4.86 -44.53 10.67
C GLY A 26 -3.82 -43.75 9.86
N PRO A 27 -3.89 -43.78 8.52
CA PRO A 27 -2.87 -43.19 7.65
C PRO A 27 -2.66 -41.69 7.88
N GLY A 28 -3.54 -40.99 8.59
CA GLY A 28 -3.38 -39.57 8.90
C GLY A 28 -2.23 -39.25 9.88
N ALA A 29 -2.02 -40.04 10.94
CA ALA A 29 -1.09 -39.66 12.01
C ALA A 29 0.39 -39.89 11.64
N GLY A 30 0.69 -41.01 10.95
CA GLY A 30 2.04 -41.30 10.46
C GLY A 30 2.50 -40.33 9.37
N PHE A 31 1.60 -39.98 8.44
CA PHE A 31 1.90 -39.00 7.39
C PHE A 31 2.05 -37.57 7.93
N ALA A 32 1.25 -37.16 8.92
CA ALA A 32 1.37 -35.84 9.55
C ALA A 32 2.68 -35.71 10.35
N PHE A 33 3.11 -36.77 11.05
CA PHE A 33 4.36 -36.79 11.81
C PHE A 33 5.59 -36.80 10.88
N LEU A 34 5.61 -37.65 9.84
CA LEU A 34 6.71 -37.69 8.88
C LEU A 34 6.84 -36.38 8.09
N SER A 35 5.72 -35.81 7.64
CA SER A 35 5.75 -34.56 6.85
C SER A 35 6.12 -33.34 7.67
N SER A 36 5.55 -33.16 8.86
CA SER A 36 5.83 -31.98 9.71
C SER A 36 7.24 -32.01 10.27
N PHE A 37 7.72 -33.19 10.68
CA PHE A 37 9.07 -33.35 11.22
C PHE A 37 10.14 -33.22 10.12
N LEU A 38 9.90 -33.79 8.94
CA LEU A 38 10.79 -33.64 7.79
C LEU A 38 10.86 -32.17 7.33
N VAL A 39 9.73 -31.45 7.31
CA VAL A 39 9.71 -30.02 7.02
C VAL A 39 10.57 -29.26 8.01
N LEU A 40 10.43 -29.54 9.31
CA LEU A 40 11.23 -28.87 10.35
C LEU A 40 12.74 -29.14 10.17
N ILE A 41 13.13 -30.40 9.93
CA ILE A 41 14.53 -30.77 9.66
C ILE A 41 15.04 -30.07 8.40
N VAL A 42 14.27 -30.10 7.31
CA VAL A 42 14.65 -29.46 6.05
C VAL A 42 14.79 -27.95 6.23
N THR A 43 13.86 -27.30 6.95
CA THR A 43 13.95 -25.88 7.28
C THR A 43 15.20 -25.57 8.10
N PHE A 44 15.50 -26.39 9.10
CA PHE A 44 16.68 -26.20 9.95
C PHE A 44 17.99 -26.42 9.17
N ALA A 45 18.04 -27.47 8.33
CA ALA A 45 19.17 -27.76 7.47
C ALA A 45 19.38 -26.66 6.42
N LEU A 46 18.31 -26.13 5.82
CA LEU A 46 18.38 -24.98 4.92
C LEU A 46 18.86 -23.74 5.68
N ALA A 47 18.31 -23.45 6.86
CA ALA A 47 18.74 -22.31 7.68
C ALA A 47 20.24 -22.40 8.02
N LEU A 48 20.69 -23.58 8.46
CA LEU A 48 22.09 -23.86 8.75
C LEU A 48 22.95 -23.73 7.48
N PHE A 49 22.53 -24.28 6.35
CA PHE A 49 23.22 -24.12 5.08
C PHE A 49 23.31 -22.64 4.65
N TYR A 50 22.25 -21.86 4.81
CA TYR A 50 22.28 -20.42 4.52
C TYR A 50 23.24 -19.68 5.45
N LEU A 51 23.30 -20.05 6.73
CA LEU A 51 24.18 -19.44 7.72
C LEU A 51 25.64 -19.82 7.48
N VAL A 52 25.95 -21.09 7.20
CA VAL A 52 27.31 -21.57 6.89
C VAL A 52 27.78 -21.10 5.52
N SER A 53 26.89 -20.99 4.53
CA SER A 53 27.23 -20.46 3.21
C SER A 53 27.30 -18.92 3.18
N TRP A 54 26.84 -18.22 4.22
CA TRP A 54 26.82 -16.76 4.25
C TRP A 54 28.20 -16.12 4.14
N PRO A 55 29.26 -16.55 4.86
CA PRO A 55 30.61 -15.99 4.71
C PRO A 55 31.18 -16.21 3.31
N MET A 56 31.02 -17.41 2.75
CA MET A 56 31.49 -17.70 1.39
C MET A 56 30.73 -16.88 0.34
N ARG A 57 29.40 -16.78 0.46
CA ARG A 57 28.57 -15.93 -0.40
C ARG A 57 28.91 -14.45 -0.23
N TYR A 58 29.25 -14.02 0.98
CA TYR A 58 29.71 -12.67 1.26
C TYR A 58 31.04 -12.39 0.57
N VAL A 59 32.03 -13.28 0.68
CA VAL A 59 33.33 -13.15 0.01
C VAL A 59 33.18 -13.16 -1.51
N VAL A 60 32.42 -14.11 -2.06
CA VAL A 60 32.12 -14.17 -3.51
C VAL A 60 31.42 -12.89 -3.96
N ARG A 61 30.43 -12.39 -3.20
CA ARG A 61 29.79 -11.11 -3.50
C ARG A 61 30.77 -9.94 -3.36
N ALA A 62 31.64 -9.90 -2.36
CA ALA A 62 32.59 -8.83 -2.18
C ALA A 62 33.62 -8.77 -3.31
N LEU A 63 34.05 -9.92 -3.82
CA LEU A 63 34.98 -10.03 -4.96
C LEU A 63 34.31 -9.71 -6.31
N LEU A 64 33.06 -10.16 -6.52
CA LEU A 64 32.32 -9.95 -7.77
C LEU A 64 31.60 -8.60 -7.84
N ARG A 65 31.32 -7.95 -6.70
CA ARG A 65 30.60 -6.68 -6.67
C ARG A 65 31.54 -5.58 -7.13
N LYS A 66 31.19 -4.94 -8.25
CA LYS A 66 31.78 -3.66 -8.63
C LYS A 66 31.55 -2.70 -7.47
N GLY A 67 32.63 -2.36 -6.76
CA GLY A 67 32.60 -1.37 -5.70
C GLY A 67 32.17 -0.01 -6.25
N PRO A 68 31.69 0.90 -5.38
CA PRO A 68 31.43 2.27 -5.79
C PRO A 68 32.69 2.88 -6.44
N PRO A 69 32.54 3.80 -7.40
CA PRO A 69 33.67 4.44 -8.05
C PRO A 69 34.67 4.98 -7.01
N LYS A 70 35.96 4.70 -7.20
CA LYS A 70 37.02 5.24 -6.34
C LYS A 70 37.11 6.77 -6.55
N GLY A 71 37.24 7.53 -5.47
CA GLY A 71 37.44 8.98 -5.53
C GLY A 71 36.17 9.85 -5.52
N ALA A 72 35.00 9.33 -5.12
CA ALA A 72 33.81 10.16 -4.95
C ALA A 72 34.03 11.24 -3.87
N SER A 73 33.87 12.51 -4.25
CA SER A 73 33.95 13.66 -3.33
C SER A 73 32.79 13.69 -2.34
N VAL A 74 31.64 13.15 -2.73
CA VAL A 74 30.42 13.10 -1.92
C VAL A 74 30.14 11.66 -1.51
N LYS A 75 30.06 11.42 -0.20
CA LYS A 75 29.76 10.10 0.37
C LYS A 75 28.26 9.80 0.40
N ARG A 76 27.42 10.84 0.45
CA ARG A 76 25.99 10.75 0.69
C ARG A 76 25.24 11.89 0.01
N VAL A 77 24.13 11.56 -0.66
CA VAL A 77 23.18 12.51 -1.24
C VAL A 77 21.82 12.28 -0.60
N ILE A 78 21.17 13.37 -0.18
CA ILE A 78 19.82 13.36 0.37
C ILE A 78 18.95 14.15 -0.61
N ILE A 79 17.83 13.57 -1.00
CA ILE A 79 16.84 14.21 -1.88
C ILE A 79 15.52 14.23 -1.12
N ILE A 80 15.01 15.44 -0.85
CA ILE A 80 13.68 15.65 -0.30
C ILE A 80 12.85 16.28 -1.40
N GLY A 81 11.88 15.53 -1.89
CA GLY A 81 10.88 16.03 -2.83
C GLY A 81 9.68 16.59 -2.07
N LEU A 82 9.22 17.77 -2.46
CA LEU A 82 8.02 18.41 -1.93
C LEU A 82 7.07 18.60 -3.11
N ASP A 83 6.09 17.71 -3.25
CA ASP A 83 5.18 17.71 -4.39
C ASP A 83 4.35 19.01 -4.39
N GLY A 84 4.08 19.55 -5.58
CA GLY A 84 3.29 20.77 -5.74
C GLY A 84 3.85 22.03 -5.05
N MET A 85 5.11 22.06 -4.60
CA MET A 85 5.66 23.24 -3.91
C MET A 85 5.97 24.38 -4.90
N ASP A 86 5.19 25.47 -4.84
CA ASP A 86 5.39 26.65 -5.68
C ASP A 86 6.60 27.51 -5.22
N PRO A 87 7.58 27.81 -6.10
CA PRO A 87 8.76 28.59 -5.74
C PRO A 87 8.48 30.08 -5.50
N GLY A 88 7.37 30.63 -6.04
CA GLY A 88 6.91 31.99 -5.77
C GLY A 88 6.37 32.14 -4.34
N LEU A 89 5.48 31.25 -3.93
CA LEU A 89 4.98 31.16 -2.55
C LEU A 89 6.11 30.88 -1.56
N ALA A 90 7.05 29.99 -1.90
CA ALA A 90 8.22 29.74 -1.07
C ALA A 90 9.03 31.03 -0.82
N ARG A 91 9.28 31.84 -1.86
CA ARG A 91 9.96 33.14 -1.71
C ARG A 91 9.17 34.11 -0.85
N LYS A 92 7.86 34.22 -1.08
CA LYS A 92 6.97 35.06 -0.25
C LYS A 92 7.07 34.67 1.22
N PHE A 93 6.92 33.39 1.55
CA PHE A 93 6.93 32.92 2.93
C PHE A 93 8.32 32.92 3.58
N MET A 94 9.41 32.82 2.81
CA MET A 94 10.76 33.10 3.31
C MET A 94 10.92 34.58 3.69
N ALA A 95 10.44 35.50 2.84
CA ALA A 95 10.50 36.95 3.12
C ALA A 95 9.63 37.35 4.31
N GLU A 96 8.50 36.68 4.53
CA GLU A 96 7.64 36.84 5.72
C GLU A 96 8.20 36.17 6.99
N GLY A 97 9.34 35.47 6.91
CA GLY A 97 9.96 34.78 8.05
C GLY A 97 9.27 33.47 8.47
N LYS A 98 8.31 32.97 7.67
CA LYS A 98 7.56 31.73 7.95
C LYS A 98 8.32 30.45 7.57
N LEU A 99 9.32 30.55 6.70
CA LEU A 99 10.15 29.42 6.26
C LEU A 99 11.64 29.59 6.63
N PRO A 100 11.99 29.75 7.92
CA PRO A 100 13.36 30.11 8.33
C PRO A 100 14.41 29.05 7.95
N ASN A 101 14.03 27.78 7.89
CA ASN A 101 14.94 26.71 7.46
C ASN A 101 15.21 26.75 5.96
N PHE A 102 14.22 27.10 5.13
CA PHE A 102 14.44 27.31 3.69
C PHE A 102 15.29 28.54 3.43
N THR A 103 15.10 29.63 4.20
CA THR A 103 15.98 30.81 4.11
C THR A 103 17.44 30.43 4.35
N LYS A 104 17.73 29.68 5.43
CA LYS A 104 19.08 29.17 5.72
C LYS A 104 19.64 28.27 4.62
N LEU A 105 18.82 27.38 4.05
CA LEU A 105 19.22 26.51 2.94
C LEU A 105 19.53 27.31 1.66
N ALA A 106 18.74 28.35 1.38
CA ALA A 106 18.96 29.22 0.24
C ALA A 106 20.24 30.05 0.38
N GLU A 107 20.52 30.59 1.58
CA GLU A 107 21.73 31.37 1.87
C GLU A 107 23.01 30.53 1.90
N SER A 108 22.94 29.29 2.41
CA SER A 108 24.09 28.39 2.50
C SER A 108 24.38 27.60 1.22
N GLY A 109 23.49 27.67 0.22
CA GLY A 109 23.59 26.90 -1.01
C GLY A 109 23.01 27.64 -2.20
N THR A 110 22.14 26.95 -2.96
CA THR A 110 21.52 27.50 -4.16
C THR A 110 20.01 27.31 -4.10
N PHE A 111 19.28 28.40 -4.28
CA PHE A 111 17.83 28.38 -4.47
C PHE A 111 17.48 29.06 -5.80
N THR A 112 16.91 28.31 -6.74
CA THR A 112 16.57 28.80 -8.08
C THR A 112 15.26 28.20 -8.57
N SER A 113 14.57 28.93 -9.45
CA SER A 113 13.40 28.40 -10.15
C SER A 113 13.85 27.37 -11.19
N LEU A 114 13.26 26.17 -11.14
CA LEU A 114 13.49 25.12 -12.13
C LEU A 114 12.27 25.02 -13.07
N GLY A 115 12.52 24.91 -14.37
CA GLY A 115 11.45 24.62 -15.34
C GLY A 115 10.88 23.22 -15.12
N THR A 116 9.56 23.09 -15.14
CA THR A 116 8.87 21.80 -15.06
C THR A 116 8.68 21.16 -16.44
N THR A 117 8.19 19.93 -16.48
CA THR A 117 7.86 19.20 -17.71
C THR A 117 6.62 19.77 -18.39
N TYR A 118 6.43 19.42 -19.66
CA TYR A 118 5.15 19.59 -20.35
C TYR A 118 4.59 18.21 -20.75
N PRO A 119 3.43 17.78 -20.21
CA PRO A 119 2.55 18.49 -19.26
C PRO A 119 3.13 18.67 -17.84
N SER A 120 2.69 19.72 -17.16
CA SER A 120 3.12 20.09 -15.80
C SER A 120 2.27 19.40 -14.73
N ILE A 121 2.34 18.07 -14.70
CA ILE A 121 1.56 17.22 -13.78
C ILE A 121 2.47 16.20 -13.09
N SER A 122 2.20 15.87 -11.82
CA SER A 122 3.08 15.05 -10.97
C SER A 122 3.59 13.75 -11.61
N PRO A 123 2.78 12.85 -12.22
CA PRO A 123 3.29 11.61 -12.79
C PRO A 123 4.32 11.84 -13.91
N VAL A 124 4.19 12.93 -14.66
CA VAL A 124 5.10 13.31 -15.73
C VAL A 124 6.40 13.88 -15.15
N ALA A 125 6.28 14.87 -14.27
CA ALA A 125 7.42 15.53 -13.65
C ALA A 125 8.30 14.56 -12.85
N TRP A 126 7.69 13.68 -12.03
CA TRP A 126 8.44 12.69 -11.24
C TRP A 126 9.06 11.58 -12.09
N SER A 127 8.44 11.23 -13.23
CA SER A 127 9.03 10.32 -14.20
C SER A 127 10.25 10.93 -14.90
N SER A 128 10.19 12.20 -15.30
CA SER A 128 11.35 12.91 -15.84
C SER A 128 12.44 13.10 -14.78
N PHE A 129 12.09 13.46 -13.53
CA PHE A 129 13.03 13.55 -12.41
C PHE A 129 13.84 12.27 -12.23
N MET A 130 13.17 11.11 -12.18
CA MET A 130 13.88 9.87 -11.91
C MET A 130 14.71 9.39 -13.10
N THR A 131 14.29 9.67 -14.34
CA THR A 131 14.92 9.13 -15.56
C THR A 131 15.90 10.07 -16.24
N GLY A 132 15.80 11.38 -16.02
CA GLY A 132 16.57 12.41 -16.70
C GLY A 132 16.21 12.60 -18.18
N VAL A 133 15.05 12.10 -18.63
CA VAL A 133 14.56 12.25 -20.01
C VAL A 133 13.16 12.83 -20.03
N ASP A 134 12.74 13.37 -21.17
CA ASP A 134 11.41 13.98 -21.33
C ASP A 134 10.29 12.93 -21.50
N PRO A 135 9.01 13.35 -21.48
CA PRO A 135 7.86 12.45 -21.54
C PRO A 135 7.80 11.49 -22.72
N SER A 136 8.35 11.88 -23.89
CA SER A 136 8.39 11.02 -25.07
C SER A 136 9.22 9.74 -24.86
N HIS A 137 10.21 9.79 -23.97
CA HIS A 137 11.11 8.67 -23.69
C HIS A 137 10.61 7.77 -22.55
N HIS A 138 10.00 8.34 -21.51
CA HIS A 138 9.49 7.58 -20.37
C HIS A 138 8.01 7.17 -20.49
N ASN A 139 7.29 7.62 -21.52
CA ASN A 139 5.94 7.17 -21.87
C ASN A 139 4.85 7.51 -20.81
N ILE A 140 5.07 8.53 -20.00
CA ILE A 140 4.09 9.00 -19.00
C ILE A 140 3.70 10.41 -19.39
N PHE A 141 2.42 10.62 -19.68
CA PHE A 141 1.86 11.90 -20.13
C PHE A 141 0.73 12.42 -19.22
N ASP A 142 0.16 11.55 -18.39
CA ASP A 142 -0.97 11.83 -17.48
C ASP A 142 -1.05 10.72 -16.42
N PHE A 143 -2.02 10.77 -15.50
CA PHE A 143 -2.42 9.68 -14.60
C PHE A 143 -3.15 8.56 -15.34
N ILE A 144 -3.91 8.90 -16.38
CA ILE A 144 -4.69 7.96 -17.18
C ILE A 144 -4.26 7.99 -18.66
N THR A 145 -4.21 6.82 -19.28
CA THR A 145 -4.09 6.66 -20.74
C THR A 145 -5.29 5.88 -21.23
N ARG A 146 -5.52 5.95 -22.53
CA ARG A 146 -6.56 5.18 -23.18
C ARG A 146 -6.05 3.80 -23.61
N ASP A 147 -6.84 2.77 -23.35
CA ASP A 147 -6.67 1.46 -23.99
C ASP A 147 -6.87 1.61 -25.51
N PRO A 148 -5.88 1.26 -26.35
CA PRO A 148 -5.98 1.43 -27.79
C PRO A 148 -7.08 0.56 -28.43
N CYS A 149 -7.43 -0.57 -27.82
CA CYS A 149 -8.43 -1.51 -28.30
C CYS A 149 -9.84 -1.20 -27.79
N THR A 150 -9.98 -0.90 -26.49
CA THR A 150 -11.31 -0.73 -25.84
C THR A 150 -11.71 0.72 -25.63
N TYR A 151 -10.78 1.66 -25.80
CA TYR A 151 -10.96 3.09 -25.51
C TYR A 151 -11.25 3.42 -24.04
N GLN A 152 -11.16 2.43 -23.14
CA GLN A 152 -11.37 2.64 -21.70
C GLN A 152 -10.16 3.33 -21.05
N PRO A 153 -10.37 4.11 -19.97
CA PRO A 153 -9.28 4.66 -19.20
C PRO A 153 -8.50 3.55 -18.48
N MET A 154 -7.18 3.68 -18.49
CA MET A 154 -6.23 2.82 -17.81
C MET A 154 -5.22 3.67 -17.07
N LEU A 155 -4.69 3.19 -15.94
CA LEU A 155 -3.59 3.86 -15.27
C LEU A 155 -2.33 3.86 -16.14
N THR A 156 -1.62 4.98 -16.20
CA THR A 156 -0.38 5.12 -16.98
C THR A 156 0.83 4.50 -16.30
N SER A 157 0.77 4.29 -15.00
CA SER A 157 1.88 3.83 -14.18
C SER A 157 2.02 2.31 -14.22
N ALA A 158 0.91 1.59 -14.02
CA ALA A 158 0.91 0.16 -13.83
C ALA A 158 -0.30 -0.51 -14.48
N GLU A 159 -0.05 -1.67 -15.08
CA GLU A 159 -1.08 -2.62 -15.48
C GLU A 159 -1.08 -3.78 -14.47
N ILE A 160 -2.22 -4.02 -13.82
CA ILE A 160 -2.43 -5.13 -12.90
C ILE A 160 -3.31 -6.17 -13.60
N GLY A 161 -2.67 -7.18 -14.19
CA GLY A 161 -3.38 -8.25 -14.88
C GLY A 161 -3.88 -9.34 -13.92
N LYS A 162 -4.98 -10.03 -14.30
CA LYS A 162 -5.45 -11.24 -13.61
C LYS A 162 -4.44 -12.39 -13.78
N ALA A 163 -4.45 -13.36 -12.87
CA ALA A 163 -3.65 -14.58 -13.04
C ALA A 163 -4.11 -15.32 -14.31
N SER A 164 -3.20 -15.61 -15.24
CA SER A 164 -3.56 -16.21 -16.54
C SER A 164 -3.77 -17.72 -16.45
N LYS A 165 -3.27 -18.35 -15.39
CA LYS A 165 -3.46 -19.78 -15.10
C LYS A 165 -4.21 -19.96 -13.79
N VAL A 166 -5.45 -20.42 -13.90
CA VAL A 166 -6.32 -20.76 -12.77
C VAL A 166 -6.77 -22.21 -12.89
N LEU A 167 -6.74 -22.94 -11.77
CA LEU A 167 -7.26 -24.29 -11.68
C LEU A 167 -8.66 -24.24 -11.05
N PRO A 168 -9.73 -24.56 -11.80
CA PRO A 168 -11.07 -24.64 -11.24
C PRO A 168 -11.22 -25.92 -10.41
N ILE A 169 -11.51 -25.78 -9.11
CA ILE A 169 -11.87 -26.89 -8.21
C ILE A 169 -13.22 -26.56 -7.56
N GLY A 170 -14.30 -27.14 -8.09
CA GLY A 170 -15.65 -26.80 -7.69
C GLY A 170 -15.96 -25.32 -7.94
N LYS A 171 -16.35 -24.59 -6.89
CA LYS A 171 -16.57 -23.13 -6.94
C LYS A 171 -15.28 -22.31 -6.84
N TYR A 172 -14.15 -22.93 -6.49
CA TYR A 172 -12.91 -22.20 -6.27
C TYR A 172 -12.07 -22.09 -7.54
N MET A 173 -11.46 -20.93 -7.73
CA MET A 173 -10.57 -20.59 -8.83
C MET A 173 -9.15 -20.40 -8.27
N ILE A 174 -8.37 -21.48 -8.18
CA ILE A 174 -7.06 -21.43 -7.53
C ILE A 174 -6.01 -20.88 -8.52
N PRO A 175 -5.40 -19.72 -8.25
CA PRO A 175 -4.35 -19.19 -9.12
C PRO A 175 -3.10 -20.05 -9.02
N LEU A 176 -2.61 -20.52 -10.16
CA LEU A 176 -1.36 -21.29 -10.25
C LEU A 176 -0.13 -20.39 -10.43
N GLU A 177 -0.34 -19.10 -10.63
CA GLU A 177 0.70 -18.09 -10.76
C GLU A 177 0.28 -16.77 -10.10
N ARG A 178 1.28 -15.92 -9.80
CA ARG A 178 1.01 -14.58 -9.27
C ARG A 178 0.46 -13.66 -10.38
N PRO A 179 -0.41 -12.70 -10.05
CA PRO A 179 -0.83 -11.65 -10.97
C PRO A 179 0.37 -10.98 -11.64
N LYS A 180 0.31 -10.81 -12.97
CA LYS A 180 1.34 -10.09 -13.71
C LYS A 180 1.11 -8.60 -13.51
N MET A 181 2.08 -7.96 -12.87
CA MET A 181 2.13 -6.50 -12.75
C MET A 181 3.19 -5.98 -13.69
N LYS A 182 2.82 -5.00 -14.52
CA LYS A 182 3.71 -4.39 -15.50
C LYS A 182 3.82 -2.90 -15.20
N LEU A 183 5.04 -2.43 -14.95
CA LEU A 183 5.35 -1.01 -14.94
C LEU A 183 5.32 -0.51 -16.39
N LEU A 184 4.50 0.50 -16.64
CA LEU A 184 4.32 1.08 -17.97
C LEU A 184 5.28 2.26 -18.23
N ARG A 185 5.78 2.90 -17.16
CA ARG A 185 6.86 3.89 -17.23
C ARG A 185 8.12 3.26 -17.84
N LYS A 186 8.59 3.84 -18.95
CA LYS A 186 9.84 3.48 -19.62
C LYS A 186 11.00 4.32 -19.08
N GLY A 187 12.21 3.98 -19.51
CA GLY A 187 13.43 4.68 -19.09
C GLY A 187 13.97 4.17 -17.77
N LYS A 188 15.27 4.34 -17.58
CA LYS A 188 16.01 3.79 -16.46
C LYS A 188 16.17 4.84 -15.37
N PRO A 189 15.68 4.62 -14.15
CA PRO A 189 15.81 5.62 -13.11
C PRO A 189 17.26 5.69 -12.62
N PHE A 190 17.69 6.87 -12.17
CA PHE A 190 19.09 7.11 -11.79
C PHE A 190 19.55 6.18 -10.65
N TRP A 191 18.68 5.82 -9.70
CA TRP A 191 19.03 4.87 -8.63
C TRP A 191 19.34 3.47 -9.14
N LYS A 192 18.79 3.06 -10.29
CA LYS A 192 19.14 1.79 -10.94
C LYS A 192 20.52 1.86 -11.57
N ILE A 193 20.87 3.00 -12.17
CA ILE A 193 22.22 3.28 -12.69
C ILE A 193 23.24 3.27 -11.54
N LEU A 194 22.93 3.96 -10.44
CA LEU A 194 23.76 3.95 -9.22
C LEU A 194 23.95 2.53 -8.68
N GLY A 195 22.87 1.75 -8.64
CA GLY A 195 22.90 0.37 -8.17
C GLY A 195 23.85 -0.52 -8.97
N GLU A 196 23.89 -0.38 -10.30
CA GLU A 196 24.82 -1.08 -11.21
C GLU A 196 26.28 -0.66 -11.02
N LYS A 197 26.51 0.55 -10.53
CA LYS A 197 27.82 1.07 -10.13
C LYS A 197 28.15 0.78 -8.66
N GLY A 198 27.36 -0.05 -7.98
CA GLY A 198 27.62 -0.44 -6.59
C GLY A 198 27.22 0.60 -5.54
N ILE A 199 26.54 1.68 -5.91
CA ILE A 199 26.06 2.72 -4.99
C ILE A 199 24.66 2.35 -4.51
N PHE A 200 24.50 2.16 -3.20
CA PHE A 200 23.22 1.83 -2.59
C PHE A 200 22.29 3.05 -2.57
N SER A 201 20.98 2.83 -2.76
CA SER A 201 19.97 3.88 -2.65
C SER A 201 18.76 3.42 -1.82
N SER A 202 18.26 4.30 -0.95
CA SER A 202 16.96 4.18 -0.27
C SER A 202 15.98 5.14 -0.93
N ILE A 203 14.90 4.60 -1.49
CA ILE A 203 13.89 5.35 -2.25
C ILE A 203 12.53 5.22 -1.56
N LEU A 204 11.99 6.31 -1.03
CA LEU A 204 10.74 6.30 -0.27
C LEU A 204 9.70 7.16 -0.97
N ARG A 205 8.56 6.57 -1.33
CA ARG A 205 7.37 7.29 -1.79
C ARG A 205 7.58 8.17 -3.03
N VAL A 206 8.64 7.96 -3.79
CA VAL A 206 8.81 8.65 -5.08
C VAL A 206 7.63 8.25 -5.98
N PRO A 207 6.90 9.21 -6.59
CA PRO A 207 5.75 8.89 -7.45
C PRO A 207 6.13 8.03 -8.66
N ILE A 208 5.18 7.24 -9.18
CA ILE A 208 5.33 6.39 -10.37
C ILE A 208 6.43 5.32 -10.21
N THR A 209 6.50 4.76 -9.00
CA THR A 209 7.39 3.62 -8.70
C THR A 209 6.61 2.36 -8.33
N PHE A 210 5.30 2.30 -8.60
CA PHE A 210 4.51 1.07 -8.51
C PHE A 210 4.27 0.48 -9.90
N PRO A 211 4.46 -0.85 -10.11
CA PRO A 211 5.12 -1.79 -9.20
C PRO A 211 6.62 -1.45 -9.03
N PRO A 212 7.22 -1.80 -7.88
CA PRO A 212 8.61 -1.46 -7.57
C PRO A 212 9.59 -2.21 -8.46
N GLU A 213 10.56 -1.48 -9.00
CA GLU A 213 11.65 -2.06 -9.77
C GLU A 213 12.72 -2.68 -8.88
N LYS A 214 13.40 -3.70 -9.41
CA LYS A 214 14.57 -4.30 -8.76
C LYS A 214 15.83 -3.49 -9.06
N PHE A 215 16.55 -3.11 -8.00
CA PHE A 215 17.87 -2.49 -8.06
C PHE A 215 18.68 -2.80 -6.79
N ASN A 216 19.94 -2.38 -6.74
CA ASN A 216 20.80 -2.51 -5.55
C ASN A 216 20.45 -1.40 -4.54
N GLY A 217 19.37 -1.60 -3.80
CA GLY A 217 18.83 -0.64 -2.84
C GLY A 217 17.53 -1.13 -2.23
N VAL A 218 16.84 -0.22 -1.55
CA VAL A 218 15.51 -0.44 -0.97
C VAL A 218 14.53 0.61 -1.48
N MET A 219 13.28 0.24 -1.68
CA MET A 219 12.23 1.09 -2.20
C MET A 219 10.89 0.78 -1.56
N LEU A 220 10.19 1.82 -1.09
CA LEU A 220 8.75 1.79 -0.84
C LEU A 220 8.07 2.61 -1.93
N SER A 221 7.14 2.02 -2.67
CA SER A 221 6.49 2.70 -3.80
C SER A 221 5.62 3.88 -3.35
N GLY A 222 5.54 4.92 -4.17
CA GLY A 222 4.70 6.09 -3.95
C GLY A 222 3.37 6.04 -4.73
N MET A 223 2.99 7.19 -5.30
CA MET A 223 1.82 7.37 -6.17
C MET A 223 1.53 6.18 -7.10
N CYS A 224 0.24 5.88 -7.26
CA CYS A 224 -0.34 4.75 -8.00
C CYS A 224 -0.25 3.35 -7.36
N VAL A 225 0.26 3.22 -6.13
CA VAL A 225 -0.08 2.04 -5.32
C VAL A 225 -1.59 2.07 -5.08
N PRO A 226 -2.36 1.02 -5.44
CA PRO A 226 -3.79 0.99 -5.21
C PRO A 226 -4.14 0.75 -3.75
N ASP A 227 -5.41 0.97 -3.40
CA ASP A 227 -5.96 0.43 -2.15
C ASP A 227 -6.14 -1.10 -2.24
N LEU A 228 -6.59 -1.72 -1.16
CA LEU A 228 -6.83 -3.17 -1.11
C LEU A 228 -7.92 -3.61 -2.09
N MET A 229 -8.87 -2.73 -2.42
CA MET A 229 -9.95 -3.00 -3.39
C MET A 229 -9.45 -2.93 -4.84
N GLY A 230 -8.23 -2.41 -5.07
CA GLY A 230 -7.66 -2.21 -6.40
C GLY A 230 -7.98 -0.85 -7.02
N SER A 231 -8.62 0.04 -6.26
CA SER A 231 -8.97 1.39 -6.68
C SER A 231 -7.85 2.40 -6.37
N GLN A 232 -8.05 3.69 -6.68
CA GLN A 232 -7.14 4.77 -6.35
C GLN A 232 -7.56 5.55 -5.08
N GLY A 233 -8.19 4.87 -4.12
CA GLY A 233 -8.53 5.43 -2.82
C GLY A 233 -10.03 5.59 -2.59
N MET A 234 -10.79 4.49 -2.66
CA MET A 234 -12.22 4.54 -2.40
C MET A 234 -12.51 4.47 -0.90
N PHE A 235 -13.13 5.52 -0.35
CA PHE A 235 -13.57 5.53 1.05
C PHE A 235 -14.91 4.82 1.26
N ALA A 236 -15.21 4.49 2.51
CA ALA A 236 -16.53 4.05 2.93
C ALA A 236 -17.14 5.06 3.90
N HIS A 237 -18.42 5.35 3.72
CA HIS A 237 -19.15 6.29 4.54
C HIS A 237 -20.46 5.65 5.01
N TYR A 238 -20.81 5.85 6.28
CA TYR A 238 -21.98 5.27 6.93
C TYR A 238 -22.76 6.38 7.62
N THR A 239 -24.01 6.59 7.21
CA THR A 239 -24.83 7.72 7.65
C THR A 239 -26.28 7.30 7.83
N GLU A 240 -26.99 7.90 8.79
CA GLU A 240 -28.45 7.74 8.93
C GLU A 240 -29.23 8.63 7.95
N SER A 241 -28.55 9.52 7.22
CA SER A 241 -29.18 10.37 6.22
C SER A 241 -29.40 9.62 4.90
N ALA A 242 -30.62 9.12 4.69
CA ALA A 242 -30.98 8.36 3.49
C ALA A 242 -30.75 9.12 2.17
N GLY A 243 -30.81 10.46 2.19
CA GLY A 243 -30.58 11.31 1.01
C GLY A 243 -29.14 11.31 0.49
N ARG A 244 -28.20 10.77 1.28
CA ARG A 244 -26.77 10.74 0.98
C ARG A 244 -26.24 9.35 0.63
N ALA A 245 -27.09 8.32 0.62
CA ALA A 245 -26.69 6.96 0.29
C ALA A 245 -26.49 6.79 -1.23
N GLY A 246 -25.35 6.22 -1.65
CA GLY A 246 -25.03 6.01 -3.06
C GLY A 246 -23.55 5.80 -3.34
N VAL A 247 -23.26 5.54 -4.62
CA VAL A 247 -21.88 5.57 -5.14
C VAL A 247 -21.53 7.01 -5.43
N GLU A 248 -20.48 7.50 -4.78
CA GLU A 248 -19.89 8.81 -5.01
C GLU A 248 -18.64 8.66 -5.89
N THR A 249 -18.02 9.77 -6.29
CA THR A 249 -16.82 9.72 -7.15
C THR A 249 -15.63 9.17 -6.37
N GLY A 250 -15.50 9.55 -5.09
CA GLY A 250 -14.41 9.14 -4.22
C GLY A 250 -14.67 7.92 -3.35
N GLY A 251 -15.92 7.48 -3.22
CA GLY A 251 -16.25 6.43 -2.25
C GLY A 251 -17.70 5.95 -2.32
N VAL A 252 -18.12 5.22 -1.29
CA VAL A 252 -19.47 4.66 -1.23
C VAL A 252 -20.11 5.00 0.12
N SER A 253 -21.20 5.78 0.04
CA SER A 253 -22.05 6.16 1.16
C SER A 253 -23.17 5.14 1.36
N ARG A 254 -23.30 4.62 2.57
CA ARG A 254 -24.28 3.59 2.95
C ARG A 254 -25.20 4.11 4.03
N HIS A 255 -26.50 3.98 3.77
CA HIS A 255 -27.51 4.19 4.80
C HIS A 255 -27.36 3.15 5.91
N VAL A 256 -27.38 3.60 7.16
CA VAL A 256 -27.42 2.76 8.35
C VAL A 256 -28.51 3.26 9.29
N GLU A 257 -28.93 2.43 10.24
CA GLU A 257 -29.91 2.82 11.26
C GLU A 257 -29.43 2.31 12.61
N ALA A 258 -29.42 3.19 13.61
CA ALA A 258 -29.17 2.79 14.99
C ALA A 258 -30.44 2.19 15.61
N LYS A 259 -30.39 0.91 15.96
CA LYS A 259 -31.45 0.22 16.73
C LYS A 259 -30.96 -0.01 18.14
N ASP A 260 -31.64 0.58 19.12
CA ASP A 260 -31.26 0.53 20.53
C ASP A 260 -29.79 0.96 20.79
N GLY A 261 -29.34 2.00 20.07
CA GLY A 261 -27.95 2.49 20.15
C GLY A 261 -26.91 1.59 19.47
N VAL A 262 -27.35 0.61 18.67
CA VAL A 262 -26.47 -0.33 17.96
C VAL A 262 -26.72 -0.25 16.47
N ILE A 263 -25.65 -0.06 15.70
CA ILE A 263 -25.63 -0.16 14.24
C ILE A 263 -24.95 -1.49 13.87
N GLU A 264 -25.63 -2.31 13.09
CA GLU A 264 -25.08 -3.54 12.50
C GLU A 264 -25.03 -3.39 10.98
N THR A 265 -23.83 -3.47 10.42
CA THR A 265 -23.57 -3.28 8.99
C THR A 265 -22.36 -4.11 8.56
N TYR A 266 -21.83 -3.83 7.37
CA TYR A 266 -20.67 -4.51 6.81
C TYR A 266 -19.62 -3.53 6.31
N LEU A 267 -18.35 -3.87 6.55
CA LEU A 267 -17.22 -3.27 5.85
C LEU A 267 -16.94 -4.07 4.59
N HIS A 268 -17.04 -3.43 3.43
CA HIS A 268 -16.75 -4.03 2.14
C HIS A 268 -15.25 -3.98 1.86
N GLY A 269 -14.73 -5.04 1.27
CA GLY A 269 -13.34 -5.18 0.88
C GLY A 269 -13.20 -5.65 -0.57
N PRO A 270 -12.06 -6.26 -0.93
CA PRO A 270 -11.77 -6.60 -2.32
C PRO A 270 -12.72 -7.62 -2.92
N GLU A 271 -12.79 -7.63 -4.25
CA GLU A 271 -13.43 -8.71 -5.01
C GLU A 271 -12.79 -10.07 -4.72
N ASN A 272 -13.63 -11.09 -4.55
CA ASN A 272 -13.20 -12.45 -4.32
C ASN A 272 -12.83 -13.16 -5.62
N SER A 273 -11.59 -12.97 -6.05
CA SER A 273 -11.03 -13.66 -7.22
C SER A 273 -10.84 -15.18 -7.04
N LEU A 274 -10.93 -15.71 -5.81
CA LEU A 274 -10.75 -17.15 -5.52
C LEU A 274 -12.04 -17.95 -5.66
N VAL A 275 -13.20 -17.30 -5.77
CA VAL A 275 -14.50 -17.94 -5.92
C VAL A 275 -15.09 -17.51 -7.25
N ARG A 276 -15.58 -18.46 -8.05
CA ARG A 276 -16.30 -18.15 -9.28
C ARG A 276 -17.51 -17.28 -8.94
N ASP A 277 -17.60 -16.12 -9.57
CA ASP A 277 -18.63 -15.10 -9.31
C ASP A 277 -18.67 -14.65 -7.83
N GLY A 278 -17.49 -14.61 -7.19
CA GLY A 278 -17.35 -14.45 -5.74
C GLY A 278 -17.75 -13.08 -5.17
N GLY A 279 -18.06 -12.09 -6.00
CA GLY A 279 -18.46 -10.73 -5.59
C GLY A 279 -17.46 -10.03 -4.69
N GLU A 280 -17.88 -8.95 -4.04
CA GLU A 280 -17.09 -8.28 -3.00
C GLU A 280 -17.09 -9.08 -1.69
N ILE A 281 -15.94 -9.18 -1.03
CA ILE A 281 -15.89 -9.77 0.31
C ILE A 281 -16.31 -8.69 1.31
N ALA A 282 -17.30 -9.01 2.15
CA ALA A 282 -17.74 -8.14 3.23
C ALA A 282 -17.46 -8.79 4.59
N ILE A 283 -17.11 -7.98 5.59
CA ILE A 283 -16.94 -8.43 6.98
C ILE A 283 -17.92 -7.70 7.90
N PRO A 284 -18.43 -8.34 8.97
CA PRO A 284 -19.32 -7.68 9.92
C PRO A 284 -18.65 -6.46 10.57
N LEU A 285 -19.38 -5.36 10.61
CA LEU A 285 -19.02 -4.12 11.27
C LEU A 285 -20.16 -3.75 12.22
N ARG A 286 -19.87 -3.63 13.51
CA ARG A 286 -20.86 -3.26 14.52
C ARG A 286 -20.41 -2.01 15.25
N VAL A 287 -21.28 -1.03 15.41
CA VAL A 287 -21.00 0.20 16.16
C VAL A 287 -22.00 0.30 17.30
N LYS A 288 -21.50 0.45 18.53
CA LYS A 288 -22.32 0.65 19.74
C LYS A 288 -22.14 2.09 20.19
N ILE A 289 -23.21 2.87 20.14
CA ILE A 289 -23.22 4.28 20.50
C ILE A 289 -23.53 4.38 22.00
N ASP A 290 -22.65 5.03 22.74
CA ASP A 290 -22.86 5.40 24.13
C ASP A 290 -23.07 6.92 24.21
N ASN A 291 -24.34 7.32 24.13
CA ASN A 291 -24.73 8.73 24.22
C ASN A 291 -24.41 9.36 25.58
N ALA A 292 -24.34 8.57 26.66
CA ALA A 292 -24.01 9.08 27.98
C ALA A 292 -22.51 9.36 28.11
N ALA A 293 -21.67 8.51 27.52
CA ALA A 293 -20.22 8.70 27.49
C ALA A 293 -19.74 9.62 26.34
N GLY A 294 -20.61 9.94 25.37
CA GLY A 294 -20.27 10.73 24.20
C GLY A 294 -19.28 10.03 23.26
N LYS A 295 -19.34 8.70 23.18
CA LYS A 295 -18.40 7.85 22.43
C LYS A 295 -19.11 6.71 21.73
N ALA A 296 -18.42 6.02 20.84
CA ALA A 296 -18.86 4.76 20.29
C ALA A 296 -17.79 3.67 20.39
N VAL A 297 -18.22 2.42 20.45
CA VAL A 297 -17.36 1.24 20.35
C VAL A 297 -17.58 0.57 19.00
N ILE A 298 -16.55 0.57 18.16
CA ILE A 298 -16.53 -0.08 16.85
C ILE A 298 -15.98 -1.50 17.02
N GLU A 299 -16.74 -2.51 16.62
CA GLU A 299 -16.34 -3.92 16.59
C GLU A 299 -16.16 -4.39 15.14
N VAL A 300 -14.93 -4.72 14.75
CA VAL A 300 -14.59 -5.15 13.37
C VAL A 300 -13.40 -6.12 13.39
N SER A 301 -13.46 -7.17 12.58
CA SER A 301 -12.39 -8.20 12.52
C SER A 301 -11.94 -8.74 13.90
N GLY A 302 -12.86 -8.83 14.86
CA GLY A 302 -12.59 -9.30 16.24
C GLY A 302 -11.89 -8.28 17.15
N GLN A 303 -11.66 -7.04 16.69
CA GLN A 303 -11.15 -5.93 17.50
C GLN A 303 -12.29 -5.06 18.01
N LYS A 304 -12.08 -4.40 19.15
CA LYS A 304 -12.97 -3.37 19.69
C LYS A 304 -12.19 -2.06 19.81
N ILE A 305 -12.71 -1.00 19.21
CA ILE A 305 -12.10 0.34 19.21
C ILE A 305 -13.08 1.31 19.84
N GLU A 306 -12.71 1.90 20.97
CA GLU A 306 -13.44 3.02 21.54
C GLU A 306 -13.01 4.30 20.81
N LEU A 307 -13.97 5.07 20.30
CA LEU A 307 -13.72 6.24 19.49
C LEU A 307 -14.65 7.39 19.90
N ALA A 308 -14.06 8.57 20.10
CA ALA A 308 -14.80 9.81 20.28
C ALA A 308 -15.09 10.45 18.91
N PRO A 309 -16.14 11.28 18.79
CA PRO A 309 -16.36 12.09 17.60
C PRO A 309 -15.15 12.97 17.28
N ARG A 310 -14.95 13.24 15.99
CA ARG A 310 -13.93 14.13 15.44
C ARG A 310 -12.49 13.78 15.81
N VAL A 311 -12.19 12.49 15.88
CA VAL A 311 -10.84 11.96 16.11
C VAL A 311 -10.66 10.73 15.23
N TYR A 312 -9.50 10.59 14.58
CA TYR A 312 -9.18 9.36 13.87
C TYR A 312 -8.80 8.24 14.82
N SER A 313 -9.29 7.03 14.56
CA SER A 313 -8.75 5.83 15.18
C SER A 313 -7.27 5.64 14.80
N PRO A 314 -6.50 4.88 15.60
CA PRO A 314 -5.27 4.25 15.10
C PRO A 314 -5.56 3.38 13.86
N TRP A 315 -4.51 2.95 13.15
CA TRP A 315 -4.66 1.96 12.09
C TRP A 315 -5.28 0.67 12.63
N VAL A 316 -6.46 0.32 12.14
CA VAL A 316 -7.19 -0.90 12.46
C VAL A 316 -6.93 -1.94 11.38
N ARG A 317 -6.46 -3.13 11.76
CA ARG A 317 -6.27 -4.24 10.81
C ARG A 317 -7.59 -4.89 10.47
N VAL A 318 -7.87 -5.07 9.20
CA VAL A 318 -9.08 -5.75 8.71
C VAL A 318 -8.69 -6.96 7.87
N SER A 319 -9.43 -8.07 8.06
CA SER A 319 -9.08 -9.35 7.46
C SER A 319 -10.27 -9.95 6.72
N PHE A 320 -10.19 -9.95 5.39
CA PHE A 320 -11.22 -10.44 4.49
C PHE A 320 -11.00 -11.93 4.15
N PRO A 321 -11.91 -12.84 4.52
CA PRO A 321 -11.78 -14.26 4.21
C PRO A 321 -12.11 -14.53 2.74
N ALA A 322 -11.09 -14.76 1.90
CA ALA A 322 -11.26 -15.02 0.47
C ALA A 322 -11.64 -16.49 0.16
N GLY A 323 -11.43 -17.41 1.11
CA GLY A 323 -11.78 -18.83 0.98
C GLY A 323 -10.55 -19.74 1.07
N LEU A 324 -10.76 -21.05 1.27
CA LEU A 324 -9.68 -22.06 1.42
C LEU A 324 -8.64 -21.71 2.52
N GLY A 325 -9.06 -21.01 3.59
CA GLY A 325 -8.18 -20.53 4.65
C GLY A 325 -7.33 -19.31 4.29
N ILE A 326 -7.41 -18.81 3.05
CA ILE A 326 -6.73 -17.60 2.59
C ILE A 326 -7.50 -16.38 3.08
N LYS A 327 -6.75 -15.42 3.65
CA LYS A 327 -7.26 -14.14 4.12
C LYS A 327 -6.46 -13.03 3.44
N VAL A 328 -7.17 -12.01 2.97
CA VAL A 328 -6.58 -10.79 2.41
C VAL A 328 -6.67 -9.71 3.49
N LYS A 329 -5.54 -9.07 3.80
CA LYS A 329 -5.41 -8.16 4.95
C LYS A 329 -5.19 -6.73 4.49
N GLY A 330 -5.82 -5.81 5.19
CA GLY A 330 -5.62 -4.37 5.01
C GLY A 330 -5.64 -3.63 6.33
N ILE A 331 -5.43 -2.33 6.25
CA ILE A 331 -5.58 -1.40 7.36
C ILE A 331 -6.47 -0.22 6.95
N CYS A 332 -7.30 0.27 7.86
CA CYS A 332 -8.07 1.50 7.68
C CYS A 332 -8.14 2.28 9.00
N ARG A 333 -8.57 3.54 8.93
CA ARG A 333 -8.94 4.34 10.10
C ARG A 333 -10.43 4.67 10.04
N PHE A 334 -11.03 4.78 11.22
CA PHE A 334 -12.40 5.20 11.42
C PHE A 334 -12.40 6.64 11.95
N TYR A 335 -13.38 7.44 11.53
CA TYR A 335 -13.61 8.80 12.00
C TYR A 335 -15.11 9.01 12.14
N ILE A 336 -15.57 9.39 13.31
CA ILE A 336 -17.00 9.64 13.55
C ILE A 336 -17.22 11.15 13.47
N ASN A 337 -17.97 11.62 12.48
CA ASN A 337 -18.35 13.02 12.36
C ASN A 337 -19.35 13.41 13.45
N SER A 338 -20.35 12.55 13.68
CA SER A 338 -21.44 12.78 14.62
C SER A 338 -21.98 11.47 15.21
N LEU A 339 -22.38 11.49 16.48
CA LEU A 339 -23.14 10.42 17.14
C LEU A 339 -24.64 10.74 17.24
N ALA A 340 -24.99 12.02 17.26
CA ALA A 340 -26.35 12.53 17.41
C ALA A 340 -26.41 13.98 16.88
N PRO A 341 -27.55 14.44 16.32
CA PRO A 341 -28.84 13.77 16.23
C PRO A 341 -28.90 12.62 15.22
N GLU A 342 -28.01 12.63 14.22
CA GLU A 342 -27.82 11.54 13.25
C GLU A 342 -26.39 11.02 13.37
N PHE A 343 -26.24 9.70 13.30
CA PHE A 343 -24.94 9.05 13.22
C PHE A 343 -24.31 9.22 11.84
N ASP A 344 -23.03 9.60 11.82
CA ASP A 344 -22.27 9.82 10.60
C ASP A 344 -20.80 9.44 10.82
N MET A 345 -20.30 8.50 10.01
CA MET A 345 -18.96 7.91 10.17
C MET A 345 -18.28 7.67 8.83
N TYR A 346 -17.06 8.19 8.73
CA TYR A 346 -16.12 7.99 7.64
C TYR A 346 -15.13 6.86 7.96
N VAL A 347 -14.76 6.09 6.94
CA VAL A 347 -13.70 5.10 6.97
C VAL A 347 -12.76 5.36 5.81
N THR A 348 -11.48 5.54 6.10
CA THR A 348 -10.45 5.75 5.06
C THR A 348 -10.46 4.60 4.05
N PRO A 349 -9.97 4.82 2.82
CA PRO A 349 -9.68 3.72 1.92
C PRO A 349 -8.90 2.61 2.61
N ILE A 350 -9.25 1.35 2.32
CA ILE A 350 -8.61 0.21 2.95
C ILE A 350 -7.23 0.05 2.32
N ASN A 351 -6.19 0.43 3.06
CA ASN A 351 -4.81 0.31 2.62
C ASN A 351 -4.38 -1.15 2.66
N ILE A 352 -3.41 -1.52 1.82
CA ILE A 352 -2.77 -2.85 1.87
C ILE A 352 -2.01 -2.96 3.20
N ASP A 353 -2.12 -4.08 3.91
CA ASP A 353 -1.38 -4.25 5.17
C ASP A 353 0.14 -4.27 4.87
N PRO A 354 0.94 -3.33 5.39
CA PRO A 354 2.37 -3.27 5.08
C PRO A 354 3.16 -4.45 5.67
N GLU A 355 2.65 -5.13 6.71
CA GLU A 355 3.26 -6.32 7.31
C GLU A 355 2.91 -7.62 6.55
N GLU A 356 1.75 -7.67 5.91
CA GLU A 356 1.27 -8.81 5.12
C GLU A 356 0.71 -8.37 3.77
N PRO A 357 1.54 -7.77 2.90
CA PRO A 357 1.04 -7.04 1.74
C PRO A 357 0.52 -7.98 0.65
N ALA A 358 -0.73 -7.73 0.22
CA ALA A 358 -1.39 -8.47 -0.85
C ALA A 358 -0.74 -8.23 -2.23
N LEU A 359 -0.08 -7.08 -2.43
CA LEU A 359 0.64 -6.69 -3.63
C LEU A 359 2.10 -6.29 -3.30
N PRO A 360 3.05 -6.43 -4.22
CA PRO A 360 4.43 -6.00 -4.03
C PRO A 360 4.53 -4.47 -4.03
N ILE A 361 4.31 -3.84 -2.88
CA ILE A 361 4.41 -2.38 -2.71
C ILE A 361 5.83 -1.90 -2.42
N SER A 362 6.80 -2.81 -2.28
CA SER A 362 8.18 -2.48 -1.96
C SER A 362 9.21 -3.41 -2.63
N HIS A 363 10.44 -2.91 -2.78
CA HIS A 363 11.62 -3.70 -3.19
C HIS A 363 12.73 -3.58 -2.15
N PRO A 364 13.31 -4.68 -1.67
CA PRO A 364 12.77 -6.03 -1.74
C PRO A 364 11.36 -6.09 -1.13
N PHE A 365 10.58 -7.11 -1.47
CA PHE A 365 9.20 -7.28 -0.98
C PHE A 365 9.05 -7.14 0.55
N ILE A 366 10.07 -7.54 1.30
CA ILE A 366 10.10 -7.48 2.77
C ILE A 366 10.33 -6.06 3.32
N TYR A 367 10.61 -5.07 2.49
CA TYR A 367 11.00 -3.74 2.97
C TYR A 367 9.83 -2.99 3.60
N SER A 368 8.61 -3.13 3.08
CA SER A 368 7.41 -2.60 3.75
C SER A 368 7.21 -3.23 5.13
N ILE A 369 7.44 -4.54 5.25
CA ILE A 369 7.35 -5.29 6.51
C ILE A 369 8.40 -4.76 7.51
N TYR A 370 9.63 -4.57 7.04
CA TYR A 370 10.71 -3.99 7.84
C TYR A 370 10.37 -2.61 8.37
N LEU A 371 9.84 -1.72 7.52
CA LEU A 371 9.41 -0.38 7.94
C LEU A 371 8.25 -0.45 8.94
N ALA A 372 7.27 -1.32 8.72
CA ALA A 372 6.12 -1.46 9.60
C ALA A 372 6.50 -2.00 10.98
N LYS A 373 7.43 -2.96 11.04
CA LYS A 373 7.95 -3.49 12.31
C LYS A 373 8.75 -2.48 13.12
N LEU A 374 9.36 -1.49 12.46
CA LEU A 374 10.12 -0.44 13.15
C LEU A 374 9.26 0.75 13.56
N ASN A 375 8.34 1.18 12.70
CA ASN A 375 7.63 2.45 12.85
C ASN A 375 6.15 2.27 13.20
N GLY A 376 5.64 1.04 13.23
CA GLY A 376 4.22 0.73 13.29
C GLY A 376 3.57 0.65 11.89
N PRO A 377 2.29 0.25 11.81
CA PRO A 377 1.55 0.26 10.56
C PRO A 377 1.48 1.68 9.96
N PHE A 378 1.47 1.77 8.63
CA PHE A 378 1.45 3.02 7.89
C PHE A 378 0.60 2.90 6.62
N GLY A 379 -0.02 3.99 6.17
CA GLY A 379 -0.89 3.99 4.99
C GLY A 379 -0.12 3.70 3.71
N THR A 380 -0.43 2.63 2.97
CA THR A 380 0.29 2.18 1.77
C THR A 380 -0.22 2.76 0.46
N LEU A 381 -1.44 3.30 0.44
CA LEU A 381 -2.07 3.90 -0.73
C LEU A 381 -1.17 5.01 -1.30
N GLY A 382 -1.12 5.10 -2.63
CA GLY A 382 -0.21 6.02 -3.32
C GLY A 382 -0.54 7.50 -3.08
N LEU A 383 -1.83 7.81 -2.94
CA LEU A 383 -2.38 9.12 -2.59
C LEU A 383 -3.39 8.88 -1.47
N ALA A 384 -2.96 9.07 -0.22
CA ALA A 384 -3.71 8.58 0.94
C ALA A 384 -4.57 9.66 1.60
N GLU A 385 -4.23 10.93 1.38
CA GLU A 385 -5.00 12.10 1.79
C GLU A 385 -6.27 12.21 0.92
N ASP A 386 -7.42 12.02 1.53
CA ASP A 386 -8.70 11.82 0.86
C ASP A 386 -9.36 13.15 0.48
N THR A 387 -8.87 13.72 -0.62
CA THR A 387 -9.42 14.96 -1.17
C THR A 387 -10.87 14.80 -1.63
N TRP A 388 -11.29 13.59 -1.99
CA TRP A 388 -12.67 13.36 -2.43
C TRP A 388 -13.64 13.36 -1.26
N ALA A 389 -13.31 12.70 -0.14
CA ALA A 389 -14.13 12.75 1.05
C ALA A 389 -14.37 14.21 1.51
N LEU A 390 -13.37 15.10 1.39
CA LEU A 390 -13.56 16.52 1.66
C LEU A 390 -14.44 17.21 0.60
N ASN A 391 -14.19 16.98 -0.69
CA ASN A 391 -14.97 17.61 -1.77
C ASN A 391 -16.44 17.17 -1.79
N GLU A 392 -16.72 15.94 -1.36
CA GLU A 392 -18.06 15.36 -1.25
C GLU A 392 -18.69 15.66 0.14
N GLY A 393 -17.97 16.38 1.00
CA GLY A 393 -18.38 16.85 2.32
C GLY A 393 -18.54 15.74 3.36
N VAL A 394 -18.00 14.56 3.10
CA VAL A 394 -18.05 13.39 3.99
C VAL A 394 -17.17 13.62 5.21
N ILE A 395 -16.10 14.40 5.06
CA ILE A 395 -15.29 14.91 6.16
C ILE A 395 -15.17 16.42 6.06
N ASP A 396 -14.92 17.07 7.19
CA ASP A 396 -14.64 18.51 7.26
C ASP A 396 -13.15 18.82 7.03
N GLU A 397 -12.82 20.11 7.06
CA GLU A 397 -11.47 20.60 6.77
C GLU A 397 -10.47 20.21 7.86
N ASP A 398 -10.91 20.22 9.12
CA ASP A 398 -10.11 19.79 10.27
C ASP A 398 -9.78 18.30 10.18
N ALA A 399 -10.76 17.45 9.85
CA ALA A 399 -10.53 16.02 9.62
C ALA A 399 -9.54 15.79 8.48
N PHE A 400 -9.69 16.49 7.36
CA PHE A 400 -8.76 16.36 6.24
C PHE A 400 -7.33 16.77 6.64
N LEU A 401 -7.18 17.89 7.36
CA LEU A 401 -5.87 18.35 7.82
C LEU A 401 -5.26 17.38 8.84
N GLU A 402 -6.03 16.88 9.81
CA GLU A 402 -5.58 15.85 10.75
C GLU A 402 -5.08 14.62 10.00
N GLN A 403 -5.84 14.14 9.02
CA GLN A 403 -5.45 13.01 8.18
C GLN A 403 -4.14 13.27 7.42
N ALA A 404 -4.00 14.45 6.79
CA ALA A 404 -2.80 14.83 6.06
C ALA A 404 -1.55 14.88 6.96
N TYR A 405 -1.69 15.39 8.18
CA TYR A 405 -0.59 15.42 9.16
C TYR A 405 -0.26 14.04 9.74
N LEU A 406 -1.26 13.18 9.98
CA LEU A 406 -1.03 11.79 10.40
C LEU A 406 -0.17 11.03 9.36
N LEU A 407 -0.48 11.20 8.07
CA LEU A 407 0.27 10.60 6.97
C LEU A 407 1.66 11.23 6.79
N TYR A 408 1.77 12.55 7.00
CA TYR A 408 3.05 13.25 7.03
C TYR A 408 3.98 12.69 8.12
N GLU A 409 3.49 12.53 9.35
CA GLU A 409 4.28 12.03 10.48
C GLU A 409 4.77 10.58 10.25
N GLU A 410 3.92 9.72 9.69
CA GLU A 410 4.32 8.36 9.29
C GLU A 410 5.48 8.40 8.29
N ARG A 411 5.38 9.29 7.31
CA ARG A 411 6.39 9.46 6.27
C ARG A 411 7.69 10.06 6.79
N GLU A 412 7.60 11.03 7.69
CA GLU A 412 8.72 11.63 8.37
C GLU A 412 9.52 10.59 9.17
N LYS A 413 8.82 9.79 9.99
CA LYS A 413 9.43 8.67 10.74
C LYS A 413 10.15 7.69 9.80
N MET A 414 9.54 7.34 8.67
CA MET A 414 10.17 6.49 7.65
C MET A 414 11.39 7.15 7.01
N PHE A 415 11.33 8.45 6.71
CA PHE A 415 12.44 9.20 6.13
C PHE A 415 13.65 9.22 7.06
N PHE A 416 13.48 9.59 8.33
CA PHE A 416 14.58 9.59 9.29
C PHE A 416 15.12 8.18 9.56
N THR A 417 14.26 7.16 9.60
CA THR A 417 14.71 5.76 9.66
C THR A 417 15.59 5.39 8.47
N ALA A 418 15.19 5.73 7.24
CA ALA A 418 16.01 5.47 6.05
C ALA A 418 17.30 6.32 6.04
N LEU A 419 17.23 7.54 6.57
CA LEU A 419 18.38 8.41 6.74
C LEU A 419 19.41 7.74 7.68
N ASP A 420 19.00 7.20 8.82
CA ASP A 420 19.91 6.55 9.76
C ASP A 420 20.52 5.26 9.19
N LYS A 421 19.74 4.50 8.42
CA LYS A 421 20.18 3.22 7.85
C LYS A 421 20.98 3.35 6.55
N THR A 422 21.05 4.55 5.95
CA THR A 422 21.77 4.80 4.70
C THR A 422 22.85 5.87 4.87
N PRO A 423 23.97 5.56 5.55
CA PRO A 423 25.05 6.52 5.83
C PRO A 423 25.88 6.88 4.59
N LYS A 424 25.79 6.09 3.51
CA LYS A 424 26.46 6.32 2.23
C LYS A 424 25.51 6.02 1.07
N GLY A 425 25.72 6.68 -0.07
CA GLY A 425 24.88 6.53 -1.25
C GLY A 425 23.75 7.55 -1.29
N VAL A 426 22.55 7.16 -1.70
CA VAL A 426 21.41 8.07 -1.87
C VAL A 426 20.28 7.73 -0.89
N CYS A 427 19.69 8.74 -0.27
CA CYS A 427 18.40 8.64 0.40
C CYS A 427 17.44 9.65 -0.25
N ALA A 428 16.41 9.17 -0.94
CA ALA A 428 15.40 10.00 -1.58
C ALA A 428 14.03 9.73 -0.95
N CYS A 429 13.33 10.78 -0.53
CA CYS A 429 11.96 10.70 -0.05
C CYS A 429 11.14 11.85 -0.62
N VAL A 430 9.93 11.56 -1.09
CA VAL A 430 8.98 12.58 -1.55
C VAL A 430 7.86 12.69 -0.52
N PHE A 431 7.58 13.93 -0.09
CA PHE A 431 6.40 14.32 0.66
C PHE A 431 5.42 14.99 -0.30
N ASP A 432 4.17 14.56 -0.26
CA ASP A 432 3.05 15.02 -1.10
C ASP A 432 2.08 15.90 -0.31
N THR A 433 2.22 16.00 1.02
CA THR A 433 1.35 16.81 1.89
C THR A 433 1.20 18.24 1.40
N THR A 434 2.28 18.86 0.90
CA THR A 434 2.22 20.19 0.29
C THR A 434 1.28 20.25 -0.90
N ASP A 435 1.32 19.28 -1.81
CA ASP A 435 0.42 19.21 -2.95
C ASP A 435 -1.03 18.97 -2.52
N ARG A 436 -1.25 18.01 -1.62
CA ARG A 436 -2.59 17.64 -1.12
C ARG A 436 -3.28 18.80 -0.42
N VAL A 437 -2.58 19.48 0.49
CA VAL A 437 -3.11 20.65 1.20
C VAL A 437 -3.32 21.82 0.25
N GLN A 438 -2.39 22.10 -0.66
CA GLN A 438 -2.55 23.20 -1.61
C GLN A 438 -3.76 23.00 -2.54
N HIS A 439 -4.01 21.77 -3.01
CA HIS A 439 -5.18 21.47 -3.83
C HIS A 439 -6.50 21.85 -3.15
N MET A 440 -6.61 21.64 -1.84
CA MET A 440 -7.84 21.90 -1.09
C MET A 440 -7.90 23.33 -0.55
N PHE A 441 -6.76 23.91 -0.16
CA PHE A 441 -6.69 25.16 0.62
C PHE A 441 -6.14 26.37 -0.13
N PHE A 442 -5.72 26.26 -1.40
CA PHE A 442 -5.32 27.44 -2.18
C PHE A 442 -6.40 28.52 -2.27
N ARG A 443 -7.68 28.12 -2.23
CA ARG A 443 -8.81 29.04 -2.13
C ARG A 443 -8.74 29.98 -0.91
N CYS A 444 -8.05 29.61 0.17
CA CYS A 444 -7.87 30.46 1.36
C CYS A 444 -6.88 31.61 1.13
N LEU A 445 -6.12 31.60 0.03
CA LEU A 445 -5.23 32.71 -0.32
C LEU A 445 -5.99 33.94 -0.85
N ASP A 446 -7.25 33.75 -1.26
CA ASP A 446 -8.16 34.81 -1.68
C ASP A 446 -9.48 34.66 -0.91
N GLU A 447 -9.74 35.56 0.03
CA GLU A 447 -10.95 35.55 0.85
C GLU A 447 -12.23 35.54 0.00
N ASN A 448 -12.20 36.13 -1.21
CA ASN A 448 -13.34 36.20 -2.11
C ASN A 448 -13.44 35.02 -3.09
N HIS A 449 -12.59 34.00 -2.95
CA HIS A 449 -12.57 32.86 -3.86
C HIS A 449 -13.94 32.17 -3.90
N PRO A 450 -14.54 31.88 -5.07
CA PRO A 450 -15.88 31.29 -5.16
C PRO A 450 -16.06 29.98 -4.40
N ALA A 451 -14.98 29.18 -4.30
CA ALA A 451 -14.97 27.92 -3.56
C ALA A 451 -15.03 28.06 -2.03
N ASN A 452 -14.91 29.27 -1.47
CA ASN A 452 -15.10 29.53 -0.03
C ASN A 452 -16.58 29.66 0.34
N ARG A 453 -17.50 29.76 -0.63
CA ARG A 453 -18.93 29.87 -0.36
C ARG A 453 -19.46 28.59 0.28
N GLY A 454 -19.95 28.69 1.51
CA GLY A 454 -20.53 27.56 2.24
C GLY A 454 -19.49 26.58 2.80
N LYS A 455 -18.20 26.95 2.81
CA LYS A 455 -17.14 26.22 3.51
C LYS A 455 -16.76 26.95 4.80
N GLU A 456 -16.19 26.22 5.74
CA GLU A 456 -15.56 26.80 6.93
C GLU A 456 -14.34 27.61 6.46
N VAL A 457 -14.15 28.84 6.94
CA VAL A 457 -13.04 29.74 6.52
C VAL A 457 -12.12 29.98 7.68
#